data_AF-A0A8T4X0Y9-F1
#
_entry.id   AF-A0A8T4X0Y9-F1
#
_cell.length_a   1.000
_cell.length_b   1.000
_cell.length_c   1.000
_cell.angle_alpha   90.00
_cell.angle_beta   90.00
_cell.angle_gamma   90.00
#
_symmetry.space_group_name_H-M   'P 1'
#
loop_
_entity.id
_entity.type
_entity.pdbx_description
1 polymer ?
#
loop_
_entity_poly.entity_id
_entity_poly.type
_entity_poly.pdbx_seq_one_letter_code
_entity_poly.pdbx_strand_id
1 'polypeptide(L)'
;MLIDMAAKETKKADKVSKKTVKREPTPAAILKKVASVTDSSKALQKEIKAMSKIFGDNQKVLVSMKGMIDTLAQTLENIQKQSKQINILEDDTQKLFAGLNQVRTQANIVTKINEQTARLQEEVHKINELQKSSPKTLELAQQVEDSMNSMRNNSQMIIKIAQRIDEVRDDLRKVAGKTDSLSNIGNEIDNLKNSIEEVTKKTGNIDVSSQVISSLNQELGKIKDDINSASKLRTELDAIKIAIDAVAGKAAKIDSLGGVIEGLKQQFTTIAGNADSASNLSINSIKSISGKIDKIETEINSLSHRADSTAFVGEGLKSVQEDFSNFKKNVFEKTDKIEEKISSVSDILKRQDASTAEFHKKSDKIFEEMQQVKSTTSKASSESSKEVMALLKLSEYQSNIRMHAESKYGDSKDLENMATQTAEIINLFDRLSIEAGEKIPLPHEVRQWAVSKILDCADKWEVRFSDIFTILTNAIGKDLLKESIRIQQIRDIYGIRAVDEIRTELNIS
;
A
#
# COMPACT_ATOMS: atom_id res chain seq x y z
N MET A 1 7.88 -7.23 -75.86
CA MET A 1 7.75 -8.64 -76.30
C MET A 1 8.99 -9.37 -75.77
N LEU A 2 8.88 -10.00 -74.60
CA LEU A 2 8.62 -11.44 -74.40
C LEU A 2 9.76 -12.30 -75.00
N ILE A 3 10.45 -13.23 -74.32
CA ILE A 3 10.36 -13.80 -72.97
C ILE A 3 11.73 -14.40 -72.62
N ASP A 4 11.98 -14.34 -71.31
CA ASP A 4 12.92 -14.97 -70.38
C ASP A 4 14.02 -15.98 -70.74
N MET A 5 15.05 -15.78 -69.91
CA MET A 5 16.34 -16.44 -69.71
C MET A 5 16.21 -17.83 -69.07
N ALA A 6 17.01 -18.76 -69.58
CA ALA A 6 17.27 -20.05 -68.95
C ALA A 6 18.46 -19.95 -67.98
N ALA A 7 18.27 -20.39 -66.73
CA ALA A 7 19.36 -20.72 -65.81
C ALA A 7 19.09 -22.07 -65.12
N LYS A 8 20.12 -22.91 -65.16
CA LYS A 8 20.26 -24.28 -64.64
C LYS A 8 19.92 -24.42 -63.16
N GLU A 9 19.27 -25.54 -62.80
CA GLU A 9 19.40 -26.17 -61.48
C GLU A 9 19.60 -27.69 -61.56
N THR A 10 20.40 -28.15 -60.60
CA THR A 10 21.02 -29.46 -60.40
C THR A 10 20.09 -30.52 -59.82
N LYS A 11 20.24 -31.76 -60.27
CA LYS A 11 19.56 -32.97 -59.76
C LYS A 11 19.99 -33.33 -58.33
N LYS A 12 19.03 -33.63 -57.45
CA LYS A 12 19.18 -34.47 -56.25
C LYS A 12 18.15 -35.59 -56.27
N ALA A 13 18.58 -36.80 -55.95
CA ALA A 13 17.80 -38.04 -55.98
C ALA A 13 17.01 -38.23 -54.67
N ASP A 14 15.71 -38.54 -54.79
CA ASP A 14 14.82 -38.84 -53.68
C ASP A 14 14.98 -40.29 -53.17
N LYS A 15 15.08 -40.42 -51.84
CA LYS A 15 15.05 -41.69 -51.11
C LYS A 15 13.59 -42.00 -50.71
N VAL A 16 13.03 -43.06 -51.27
CA VAL A 16 11.67 -43.55 -50.98
C VAL A 16 11.57 -44.06 -49.52
N SER A 17 10.70 -43.45 -48.72
CA SER A 17 10.32 -43.91 -47.38
C SER A 17 9.10 -44.86 -47.46
N LYS A 18 9.21 -46.05 -46.85
CA LYS A 18 8.12 -47.03 -46.74
C LYS A 18 7.03 -46.50 -45.81
N LYS A 19 5.81 -46.30 -46.32
CA LYS A 19 4.59 -46.01 -45.55
C LYS A 19 4.16 -47.23 -44.72
N THR A 20 4.14 -47.10 -43.40
CA THR A 20 3.42 -48.01 -42.49
C THR A 20 1.93 -47.69 -42.50
N VAL A 21 1.10 -48.67 -42.85
CA VAL A 21 -0.36 -48.59 -42.84
C VAL A 21 -0.86 -48.57 -41.38
N LYS A 22 -1.53 -47.48 -40.98
CA LYS A 22 -2.21 -47.38 -39.68
C LYS A 22 -3.47 -48.27 -39.70
N ARG A 23 -3.48 -49.33 -38.89
CA ARG A 23 -4.69 -50.11 -38.58
C ARG A 23 -5.67 -49.23 -37.79
N GLU A 24 -6.96 -49.30 -38.11
CA GLU A 24 -8.01 -48.62 -37.35
C GLU A 24 -8.05 -49.12 -35.90
N PRO A 25 -8.20 -48.23 -34.90
CA PRO A 25 -8.22 -48.61 -33.50
C PRO A 25 -9.49 -49.43 -33.19
N THR A 26 -9.31 -50.58 -32.55
CA THR A 26 -10.41 -51.44 -32.12
C THR A 26 -11.36 -50.69 -31.17
N PRO A 27 -12.69 -50.94 -31.20
CA PRO A 27 -13.68 -50.27 -30.35
C PRO A 27 -13.34 -50.27 -28.85
N ALA A 28 -12.68 -51.32 -28.35
CA ALA A 28 -12.18 -51.41 -26.97
C ALA A 28 -11.09 -50.38 -26.63
N ALA A 29 -10.22 -50.04 -27.59
CA ALA A 29 -9.19 -49.02 -27.42
C ALA A 29 -9.79 -47.60 -27.40
N ILE A 30 -10.89 -47.39 -28.13
CA ILE A 30 -11.66 -46.14 -28.09
C ILE A 30 -12.36 -46.02 -26.73
N LEU A 31 -13.04 -47.07 -26.26
CA LEU A 31 -13.70 -47.11 -24.95
C LEU A 31 -12.74 -46.81 -23.79
N LYS A 32 -11.52 -47.38 -23.82
CA LYS A 32 -10.50 -47.13 -22.79
C LYS A 32 -10.02 -45.67 -22.80
N LYS A 33 -9.90 -45.04 -23.98
CA LYS A 33 -9.57 -43.61 -24.11
C LYS A 33 -10.71 -42.71 -23.64
N VAL A 34 -11.96 -43.07 -23.95
CA VAL A 34 -13.14 -42.32 -23.49
C VAL A 34 -13.26 -42.40 -21.96
N ALA A 35 -12.98 -43.57 -21.38
CA ALA A 35 -12.93 -43.73 -19.92
C ALA A 35 -11.83 -42.88 -19.29
N SER A 36 -10.59 -42.91 -19.82
CA SER A 36 -9.51 -42.08 -19.29
C SER A 36 -9.78 -40.58 -19.42
N VAL A 37 -10.38 -40.14 -20.53
CA VAL A 37 -10.80 -38.73 -20.72
C VAL A 37 -11.90 -38.34 -19.73
N THR A 38 -12.83 -39.25 -19.44
CA THR A 38 -13.89 -39.04 -18.45
C THR A 38 -13.32 -38.90 -17.04
N ASP A 39 -12.34 -39.72 -16.68
CA ASP A 39 -11.69 -39.66 -15.36
C ASP A 39 -10.82 -38.39 -15.21
N SER A 40 -10.08 -38.01 -16.24
CA SER A 40 -9.36 -36.72 -16.28
C SER A 40 -10.31 -35.53 -16.18
N SER A 41 -11.47 -35.57 -16.85
CA SER A 41 -12.49 -34.52 -16.75
C SER A 41 -13.07 -34.42 -15.34
N LYS A 42 -13.27 -35.55 -14.65
CA LYS A 42 -13.72 -35.55 -13.24
C LYS A 42 -12.65 -35.00 -12.30
N ALA A 43 -11.37 -35.31 -12.54
CA ALA A 43 -10.27 -34.79 -11.74
C ALA A 43 -10.15 -33.26 -11.87
N LEU A 44 -10.19 -32.75 -13.11
CA LEU A 44 -10.19 -31.31 -13.40
C LEU A 44 -11.39 -30.61 -12.75
N GLN A 45 -12.58 -31.22 -12.79
CA GLN A 45 -13.78 -30.65 -12.18
C GLN A 45 -13.67 -30.55 -10.65
N LYS A 46 -12.98 -31.51 -10.00
CA LYS A 46 -12.66 -31.44 -8.56
C LYS A 46 -11.66 -30.32 -8.25
N GLU A 47 -10.62 -30.17 -9.07
CA GLU A 47 -9.65 -29.07 -8.91
C GLU A 47 -10.27 -27.69 -9.13
N ILE A 48 -11.12 -27.52 -10.15
CA ILE A 48 -11.86 -26.27 -10.39
C ILE A 48 -12.71 -25.93 -9.16
N LYS A 49 -13.38 -26.93 -8.56
CA LYS A 49 -14.18 -26.73 -7.35
C LYS A 49 -13.32 -26.33 -6.15
N ALA A 50 -12.13 -26.91 -6.01
CA ALA A 50 -11.17 -26.52 -4.97
C ALA A 50 -10.67 -25.09 -5.19
N MET A 51 -10.34 -24.72 -6.43
CA MET A 51 -9.93 -23.35 -6.78
C MET A 51 -11.04 -22.33 -6.51
N SER A 52 -12.29 -22.62 -6.87
CA SER A 52 -13.43 -21.73 -6.55
C SER A 52 -13.60 -21.53 -5.05
N LYS A 53 -13.35 -22.57 -4.24
CA LYS A 53 -13.37 -22.45 -2.77
C LYS A 53 -12.26 -21.52 -2.28
N ILE A 54 -11.03 -21.70 -2.76
CA ILE A 54 -9.89 -20.84 -2.41
C ILE A 54 -10.16 -19.39 -2.80
N PHE A 55 -10.76 -19.15 -3.98
CA PHE A 55 -11.10 -17.81 -4.43
C PHE A 55 -12.16 -17.15 -3.52
N GLY A 56 -13.18 -17.90 -3.09
CA GLY A 56 -14.17 -17.42 -2.13
C GLY A 56 -13.58 -17.10 -0.76
N ASP A 57 -12.65 -17.93 -0.27
CA ASP A 57 -11.97 -17.68 1.01
C ASP A 57 -11.03 -16.47 0.92
N ASN A 58 -10.30 -16.29 -0.19
CA ASN A 58 -9.49 -15.10 -0.44
C ASN A 58 -10.35 -13.82 -0.51
N GLN A 59 -11.55 -13.86 -1.09
CA GLN A 59 -12.47 -12.73 -1.07
C GLN A 59 -12.89 -12.36 0.36
N LYS A 60 -13.15 -13.33 1.24
CA LYS A 60 -13.48 -13.04 2.64
C LYS A 60 -12.31 -12.36 3.37
N VAL A 61 -11.08 -12.81 3.12
CA VAL A 61 -9.87 -12.17 3.67
C VAL A 61 -9.77 -10.72 3.19
N LEU A 62 -9.98 -10.47 1.90
CA LEU A 62 -9.94 -9.10 1.34
C LEU A 62 -11.04 -8.19 1.93
N VAL A 63 -12.26 -8.70 2.13
CA VAL A 63 -13.34 -7.95 2.78
C VAL A 63 -12.98 -7.64 4.24
N SER A 64 -12.37 -8.58 4.96
CA SER A 64 -11.89 -8.36 6.33
C SER A 64 -10.79 -7.30 6.39
N MET A 65 -9.81 -7.35 5.47
CA MET A 65 -8.76 -6.34 5.36
C MET A 65 -9.33 -4.95 5.05
N LYS A 66 -10.34 -4.86 4.17
CA LYS A 66 -11.05 -3.61 3.92
C LYS A 66 -11.70 -3.07 5.20
N GLY A 67 -12.39 -3.92 5.96
CA GLY A 67 -13.00 -3.51 7.24
C GLY A 67 -11.97 -3.00 8.26
N MET A 68 -10.79 -3.63 8.32
CA MET A 68 -9.69 -3.17 9.17
C MET A 68 -9.12 -1.82 8.69
N ILE A 69 -8.96 -1.61 7.38
CA ILE A 69 -8.50 -0.34 6.81
C ILE A 69 -9.53 0.78 7.07
N ASP A 70 -10.82 0.51 6.88
CA ASP A 70 -11.90 1.47 7.15
C ASP A 70 -11.90 1.86 8.64
N THR A 71 -11.69 0.89 9.54
CA THR A 71 -11.57 1.14 10.98
C THR A 71 -10.33 1.99 11.30
N LEU A 72 -9.17 1.66 10.73
CA LEU A 72 -7.94 2.43 10.90
C LEU A 72 -8.08 3.87 10.37
N ALA A 73 -8.74 4.06 9.24
CA ALA A 73 -9.02 5.38 8.68
C ALA A 73 -9.91 6.21 9.62
N GLN A 74 -10.97 5.60 10.17
CA GLN A 74 -11.84 6.26 11.14
C GLN A 74 -11.10 6.63 12.43
N THR A 75 -10.24 5.74 12.93
CA THR A 75 -9.39 6.01 14.10
C THR A 75 -8.42 7.17 13.82
N LEU A 76 -7.79 7.20 12.65
CA LEU A 76 -6.87 8.28 12.25
C LEU A 76 -7.59 9.63 12.18
N GLU A 77 -8.80 9.67 11.62
CA GLU A 77 -9.62 10.88 11.55
C GLU A 77 -9.98 11.39 12.96
N ASN A 78 -10.34 10.47 13.87
CA ASN A 78 -10.64 10.81 15.26
C ASN A 78 -9.41 11.35 16.00
N ILE A 79 -8.23 10.75 15.81
CA ILE A 79 -6.97 11.25 16.38
C ILE A 79 -6.66 12.66 15.87
N GLN A 80 -6.84 12.92 14.57
CA GLN A 80 -6.62 14.26 14.01
C GLN A 80 -7.61 15.30 14.58
N LYS A 81 -8.88 14.95 14.75
CA LYS A 81 -9.88 15.83 15.39
C LYS A 81 -9.52 16.12 16.85
N GLN A 82 -9.12 15.10 17.61
CA GLN A 82 -8.69 15.26 19.00
C GLN A 82 -7.41 16.10 19.12
N SER A 83 -6.43 15.92 18.24
CA SER A 83 -5.21 16.73 18.22
C SER A 83 -5.51 18.22 18.02
N LYS A 84 -6.44 18.58 17.11
CA LYS A 84 -6.87 19.98 16.95
C LYS A 84 -7.53 20.53 18.21
N GLN A 85 -8.35 19.74 18.89
CA GLN A 85 -8.97 20.15 20.15
C GLN A 85 -7.94 20.37 21.26
N ILE A 86 -6.92 19.51 21.36
CA ILE A 86 -5.82 19.65 22.33
C ILE A 86 -5.06 20.95 22.10
N ASN A 87 -4.74 21.30 20.86
CA ASN A 87 -4.04 22.56 20.56
C ASN A 87 -4.84 23.81 20.97
N ILE A 88 -6.16 23.79 20.78
CA ILE A 88 -7.04 24.88 21.23
C ILE A 88 -7.06 24.94 22.76
N LEU A 89 -7.16 23.78 23.42
CA LEU A 89 -7.18 23.69 24.88
C LEU A 89 -5.86 24.14 25.51
N GLU A 90 -4.73 23.87 24.84
CA GLU A 90 -3.42 24.35 25.25
C GLU A 90 -3.31 25.88 25.14
N ASP A 91 -3.73 26.47 24.02
CA ASP A 91 -3.75 27.93 23.82
C ASP A 91 -4.67 28.63 24.84
N ASP A 92 -5.88 28.08 25.07
CA ASP A 92 -6.80 28.58 26.09
C ASP A 92 -6.20 28.46 27.50
N THR A 93 -5.51 27.36 27.81
CA THR A 93 -4.82 27.18 29.10
C THR A 93 -3.71 28.21 29.29
N GLN A 94 -2.93 28.53 28.24
CA GLN A 94 -1.89 29.56 28.29
C GLN A 94 -2.48 30.96 28.51
N LYS A 95 -3.54 31.31 27.78
CA LYS A 95 -4.29 32.57 27.97
C LYS A 95 -4.87 32.68 29.37
N LEU A 96 -5.44 31.59 29.89
CA LEU A 96 -5.98 31.53 31.24
C LEU A 96 -4.89 31.77 32.27
N PHE A 97 -3.71 31.14 32.13
CA PHE A 97 -2.58 31.33 33.04
C PHE A 97 -2.04 32.77 33.01
N ALA A 98 -2.00 33.40 31.84
CA ALA A 98 -1.63 34.80 31.69
C ALA A 98 -2.64 35.74 32.38
N GLY A 99 -3.94 35.52 32.18
CA GLY A 99 -5.01 36.26 32.86
C GLY A 99 -4.98 36.06 34.38
N LEU A 100 -4.71 34.83 34.83
CA LEU A 100 -4.58 34.48 36.25
C LEU A 100 -3.47 35.28 36.94
N ASN A 101 -2.32 35.38 36.28
CA ASN A 101 -1.19 36.16 36.77
C ASN A 101 -1.50 37.67 36.86
N GLN A 102 -2.29 38.21 35.93
CA GLN A 102 -2.75 39.59 36.00
C GLN A 102 -3.69 39.82 37.20
N VAL A 103 -4.67 38.94 37.41
CA VAL A 103 -5.61 39.06 38.55
C VAL A 103 -4.88 38.95 39.88
N ARG A 104 -3.87 38.07 40.00
CA ARG A 104 -3.03 37.96 41.20
C ARG A 104 -2.23 39.25 41.46
N THR A 105 -1.66 39.83 40.41
CA THR A 105 -0.94 41.11 40.51
C THR A 105 -1.88 42.23 40.97
N GLN A 106 -3.11 42.26 40.45
CA GLN A 106 -4.14 43.20 40.86
C GLN A 106 -4.60 42.97 42.31
N ALA A 107 -4.72 41.72 42.76
CA ALA A 107 -5.11 41.40 44.14
C ALA A 107 -4.12 42.00 45.16
N ASN A 108 -2.81 41.97 44.87
CA ASN A 108 -1.80 42.61 45.72
C ASN A 108 -1.95 44.14 45.78
N ILE A 109 -2.36 44.77 44.68
CA ILE A 109 -2.64 46.21 44.63
C ILE A 109 -3.91 46.52 45.44
N VAL A 110 -4.94 45.68 45.34
CA VAL A 110 -6.19 45.83 46.08
C VAL A 110 -5.98 45.70 47.58
N THR A 111 -5.11 44.81 48.06
CA THR A 111 -4.74 44.74 49.49
C THR A 111 -4.10 46.05 49.96
N LYS A 112 -3.20 46.64 49.16
CA LYS A 112 -2.58 47.95 49.48
C LYS A 112 -3.59 49.10 49.47
N ILE A 113 -4.51 49.10 48.49
CA ILE A 113 -5.61 50.08 48.45
C ILE A 113 -6.46 49.95 49.70
N ASN A 114 -6.82 48.72 50.10
CA ASN A 114 -7.63 48.48 51.29
C ASN A 114 -6.94 48.96 52.59
N GLU A 115 -5.63 48.77 52.71
CA GLU A 115 -4.84 49.32 53.83
C GLU A 115 -4.80 50.86 53.82
N GLN A 116 -4.64 51.48 52.64
CA GLN A 116 -4.69 52.94 52.51
C GLN A 116 -6.08 53.50 52.82
N THR A 117 -7.14 52.83 52.36
CA THR A 117 -8.53 53.18 52.66
C THR A 117 -8.79 53.13 54.16
N ALA A 118 -8.30 52.10 54.86
CA ALA A 118 -8.43 52.00 56.31
C ALA A 118 -7.71 53.14 57.06
N ARG A 119 -6.51 53.54 56.60
CA ARG A 119 -5.78 54.69 57.18
C ARG A 119 -6.50 56.02 56.90
N LEU A 120 -7.04 56.18 55.70
CA LEU A 120 -7.80 57.36 55.31
C LEU A 120 -9.10 57.47 56.12
N GLN A 121 -9.73 56.33 56.47
CA GLN A 121 -10.92 56.28 57.34
C GLN A 121 -10.59 56.83 58.73
N GLU A 122 -9.44 56.46 59.28
CA GLU A 122 -8.95 56.95 60.57
C GLU A 122 -8.68 58.47 60.57
N GLU A 123 -8.12 58.99 59.47
CA GLU A 123 -7.90 60.43 59.26
C GLU A 123 -9.22 61.20 59.11
N VAL A 124 -10.15 60.70 58.30
CA VAL A 124 -11.48 61.31 58.10
C VAL A 124 -12.26 61.33 59.41
N HIS A 125 -12.20 60.26 60.20
CA HIS A 125 -12.84 60.20 61.51
C HIS A 125 -12.26 61.24 62.48
N LYS A 126 -10.93 61.44 62.48
CA LYS A 126 -10.27 62.50 63.26
C LYS A 126 -10.68 63.92 62.83
N ILE A 127 -10.79 64.17 61.52
CA ILE A 127 -11.24 65.47 60.99
C ILE A 127 -12.69 65.74 61.38
N ASN A 128 -13.56 64.72 61.30
CA ASN A 128 -14.96 64.82 61.67
C ASN A 128 -15.15 65.09 63.18
N GLU A 129 -14.34 64.45 64.04
CA GLU A 129 -14.27 64.72 65.48
C GLU A 129 -13.85 66.18 65.80
N LEU A 130 -12.95 66.76 65.00
CA LEU A 130 -12.46 68.14 65.15
C LEU A 130 -13.42 69.20 64.57
N GLN A 131 -14.33 68.85 63.66
CA GLN A 131 -15.26 69.76 62.97
C GLN A 131 -16.76 69.49 63.28
N LYS A 132 -17.11 69.27 64.55
CA LYS A 132 -18.48 68.94 65.00
C LYS A 132 -19.58 69.99 64.72
N SER A 133 -19.28 71.17 64.17
CA SER A 133 -20.20 72.31 64.08
C SER A 133 -20.74 72.65 62.68
N SER A 134 -20.41 71.89 61.62
CA SER A 134 -20.82 72.20 60.24
C SER A 134 -21.62 71.05 59.58
N PRO A 135 -22.89 71.29 59.17
CA PRO A 135 -23.74 70.26 58.56
C PRO A 135 -23.23 69.73 57.21
N LYS A 136 -22.55 70.57 56.41
CA LYS A 136 -21.92 70.14 55.14
C LYS A 136 -20.76 69.17 55.34
N THR A 137 -20.08 69.24 56.48
CA THR A 137 -18.94 68.36 56.79
C THR A 137 -19.41 66.95 57.16
N LEU A 138 -20.57 66.86 57.83
CA LEU A 138 -21.23 65.61 58.18
C LEU A 138 -21.73 64.83 56.96
N GLU A 139 -22.32 65.52 55.99
CA GLU A 139 -22.83 64.91 54.75
C GLU A 139 -21.67 64.39 53.88
N LEU A 140 -20.58 65.15 53.76
CA LEU A 140 -19.37 64.73 53.05
C LEU A 140 -18.69 63.54 53.75
N ALA A 141 -18.63 63.54 55.07
CA ALA A 141 -18.07 62.42 55.85
C ALA A 141 -18.90 61.15 55.65
N GLN A 142 -20.23 61.25 55.65
CA GLN A 142 -21.12 60.12 55.37
C GLN A 142 -20.90 59.57 53.96
N GLN A 143 -20.78 60.44 52.95
CA GLN A 143 -20.53 60.04 51.57
C GLN A 143 -19.17 59.34 51.40
N VAL A 144 -18.13 59.81 52.11
CA VAL A 144 -16.80 59.18 52.13
C VAL A 144 -16.85 57.83 52.84
N GLU A 145 -17.57 57.71 53.96
CA GLU A 145 -17.77 56.45 54.70
C GLU A 145 -18.49 55.40 53.84
N ASP A 146 -19.55 55.79 53.12
CA ASP A 146 -20.28 54.90 52.22
C ASP A 146 -19.43 54.44 51.02
N SER A 147 -18.60 55.35 50.47
CA SER A 147 -17.63 55.03 49.43
C SER A 147 -16.54 54.09 49.95
N MET A 148 -16.08 54.25 51.19
CA MET A 148 -15.11 53.36 51.84
C MET A 148 -15.66 51.98 52.10
N ASN A 149 -16.91 51.89 52.57
CA ASN A 149 -17.59 50.62 52.77
C ASN A 149 -17.75 49.86 51.46
N SER A 150 -18.09 50.56 50.37
CA SER A 150 -18.14 49.98 49.02
C SER A 150 -16.76 49.52 48.53
N MET A 151 -15.70 50.30 48.74
CA MET A 151 -14.32 49.91 48.41
C MET A 151 -13.86 48.68 49.20
N ARG A 152 -14.23 48.58 50.48
CA ARG A 152 -13.91 47.44 51.35
C ARG A 152 -14.67 46.17 50.96
N ASN A 153 -15.92 46.30 50.54
CA ASN A 153 -16.72 45.18 50.04
C ASN A 153 -16.14 44.66 48.71
N ASN A 154 -15.86 45.56 47.77
CA ASN A 154 -15.25 45.21 46.49
C ASN A 154 -13.85 44.59 46.67
N SER A 155 -13.04 45.09 47.60
CA SER A 155 -11.72 44.53 47.89
C SER A 155 -11.81 43.10 48.45
N GLN A 156 -12.75 42.83 49.36
CA GLN A 156 -13.02 41.48 49.87
C GLN A 156 -13.48 40.51 48.78
N MET A 157 -14.31 40.97 47.84
CA MET A 157 -14.75 40.16 46.71
C MET A 157 -13.57 39.78 45.80
N ILE A 158 -12.67 40.73 45.51
CA ILE A 158 -11.46 40.49 44.72
C ILE A 158 -10.51 39.49 45.42
N ILE A 159 -10.36 39.59 46.74
CA ILE A 159 -9.55 38.64 47.53
C ILE A 159 -10.15 37.22 47.45
N LYS A 160 -11.47 37.06 47.56
CA LYS A 160 -12.14 35.76 47.40
C LYS A 160 -11.99 35.19 45.99
N ILE A 161 -12.04 36.05 44.96
CA ILE A 161 -11.79 35.65 43.57
C ILE A 161 -10.34 35.17 43.41
N ALA A 162 -9.37 35.88 43.99
CA ALA A 162 -7.96 35.48 43.96
C ALA A 162 -7.72 34.13 44.65
N GLN A 163 -8.39 33.85 45.77
CA GLN A 163 -8.31 32.55 46.45
C GLN A 163 -8.89 31.41 45.60
N ARG A 164 -10.07 31.60 45.00
CA ARG A 164 -10.66 30.62 44.06
C ARG A 164 -9.78 30.39 42.83
N ILE A 165 -9.09 31.43 42.37
CA ILE A 165 -8.12 31.36 41.29
C ILE A 165 -6.93 30.46 41.64
N ASP A 166 -6.41 30.57 42.86
CA ASP A 166 -5.33 29.70 43.34
C ASP A 166 -5.80 28.23 43.43
N GLU A 167 -7.04 27.96 43.85
CA GLU A 167 -7.64 26.62 43.83
C GLU A 167 -7.76 26.04 42.41
N VAL A 168 -8.31 26.82 41.46
CA VAL A 168 -8.45 26.40 40.05
C VAL A 168 -7.09 26.13 39.42
N ARG A 169 -6.06 26.90 39.78
CA ARG A 169 -4.68 26.66 39.32
C ARG A 169 -4.14 25.33 39.82
N ASP A 170 -4.36 25.00 41.09
CA ASP A 170 -3.90 23.74 41.67
C ASP A 170 -4.60 22.55 41.02
N ASP A 171 -5.89 22.68 40.68
CA ASP A 171 -6.61 21.67 39.93
C ASP A 171 -6.14 21.56 38.47
N LEU A 172 -5.88 22.69 37.79
CA LEU A 172 -5.24 22.69 36.47
C LEU A 172 -3.85 22.04 36.51
N ARG A 173 -3.09 22.24 37.59
CA ARG A 173 -1.78 21.62 37.77
C ARG A 173 -1.89 20.11 37.99
N LYS A 174 -2.91 19.62 38.71
CA LYS A 174 -3.21 18.18 38.81
C LYS A 174 -3.62 17.57 37.46
N VAL A 175 -4.41 18.29 36.66
CA VAL A 175 -4.79 17.87 35.31
C VAL A 175 -3.57 17.87 34.39
N ALA A 176 -2.71 18.88 34.47
CA ALA A 176 -1.44 18.93 33.75
C ALA A 176 -0.51 17.77 34.15
N GLY A 177 -0.49 17.35 35.41
CA GLY A 177 0.23 16.15 35.85
C GLY A 177 -0.31 14.84 35.24
N LYS A 178 -1.55 14.80 34.74
CA LYS A 178 -2.05 13.68 33.91
C LYS A 178 -1.47 13.72 32.48
N THR A 179 -0.89 14.82 32.05
CA THR A 179 -0.12 14.93 30.78
C THR A 179 1.19 14.14 30.86
N ASP A 180 1.78 13.96 32.05
CA ASP A 180 2.90 13.03 32.23
C ASP A 180 2.49 11.58 31.93
N SER A 181 1.20 11.25 32.12
CA SER A 181 0.64 9.97 31.68
C SER A 181 0.54 9.88 30.15
N LEU A 182 0.39 11.01 29.46
CA LEU A 182 0.47 11.11 27.99
C LEU A 182 1.91 10.91 27.48
N SER A 183 2.92 11.32 28.26
CA SER A 183 4.33 11.01 27.98
C SER A 183 4.61 9.50 28.02
N ASN A 184 3.96 8.77 28.93
CA ASN A 184 4.04 7.31 28.96
C ASN A 184 3.43 6.65 27.72
N ILE A 185 2.39 7.25 27.11
CA ILE A 185 1.85 6.81 25.82
C ILE A 185 2.89 7.02 24.71
N GLY A 186 3.67 8.11 24.75
CA GLY A 186 4.82 8.32 23.86
C GLY A 186 5.85 7.19 23.95
N ASN A 187 6.19 6.77 25.18
CA ASN A 187 7.11 5.65 25.41
C ASN A 187 6.54 4.31 24.89
N GLU A 188 5.24 4.06 25.03
CA GLU A 188 4.58 2.88 24.46
C GLU A 188 4.58 2.91 22.93
N ILE A 189 4.40 4.08 22.31
CA ILE A 189 4.51 4.26 20.85
C ILE A 189 5.94 3.97 20.38
N ASP A 190 6.96 4.41 21.10
CA ASP A 190 8.36 4.11 20.76
C ASP A 190 8.67 2.62 20.90
N ASN A 191 8.12 1.94 21.91
CA ASN A 191 8.24 0.49 22.05
C ASN A 191 7.55 -0.27 20.90
N LEU A 192 6.37 0.17 20.47
CA LEU A 192 5.69 -0.36 19.29
C LEU A 192 6.50 -0.14 18.02
N LYS A 193 7.09 1.06 17.85
CA LYS A 193 7.95 1.39 16.72
C LYS A 193 9.18 0.48 16.67
N ASN A 194 9.84 0.26 17.81
CA ASN A 194 10.97 -0.67 17.91
C ASN A 194 10.56 -2.11 17.54
N SER A 195 9.39 -2.56 17.99
CA SER A 195 8.86 -3.89 17.65
C SER A 195 8.58 -4.03 16.15
N ILE A 196 8.01 -2.99 15.52
CA ILE A 196 7.78 -2.96 14.06
C ILE A 196 9.10 -2.97 13.30
N GLU A 197 10.11 -2.23 13.76
CA GLU A 197 11.44 -2.22 13.14
C GLU A 197 12.11 -3.60 13.23
N GLU A 198 11.94 -4.30 14.35
CA GLU A 198 12.45 -5.66 14.54
C GLU A 198 11.76 -6.69 13.61
N VAL A 199 10.43 -6.57 13.43
CA VAL A 199 9.67 -7.36 12.44
C VAL A 199 10.12 -7.03 11.01
N THR A 200 10.42 -5.77 10.72
CA THR A 200 10.92 -5.32 9.42
C THR A 200 12.31 -5.90 9.14
N LYS A 201 13.21 -5.92 10.13
CA LYS A 201 14.54 -6.57 10.03
C LYS A 201 14.41 -8.08 9.82
N LYS A 202 13.49 -8.75 10.54
CA LYS A 202 13.18 -10.17 10.30
C LYS A 202 12.63 -10.43 8.90
N THR A 203 11.88 -9.48 8.34
CA THR A 203 11.41 -9.54 6.95
C THR A 203 12.56 -9.39 5.96
N GLY A 204 13.59 -8.58 6.26
CA GLY A 204 14.84 -8.53 5.48
C GLY A 204 15.58 -9.87 5.39
N ASN A 205 15.50 -10.73 6.41
CA ASN A 205 16.05 -12.10 6.35
C ASN A 205 15.30 -13.03 5.37
N ILE A 206 14.13 -12.64 4.86
CA ILE A 206 13.45 -13.35 3.75
C ILE A 206 14.25 -13.18 2.45
N ASP A 207 15.01 -12.09 2.29
CA ASP A 207 15.87 -11.87 1.13
C ASP A 207 17.06 -12.85 1.11
N VAL A 208 17.54 -13.27 2.29
CA VAL A 208 18.50 -14.38 2.42
C VAL A 208 17.86 -15.70 1.98
N SER A 209 16.57 -15.89 2.24
CA SER A 209 15.83 -17.06 1.73
C SER A 209 15.71 -17.04 0.19
N SER A 210 15.64 -15.85 -0.43
CA SER A 210 15.69 -15.69 -1.89
C SER A 210 17.03 -16.14 -2.50
N GLN A 211 18.17 -15.82 -1.86
CA GLN A 211 19.49 -16.32 -2.28
C GLN A 211 19.64 -17.84 -2.14
N VAL A 212 19.09 -18.43 -1.08
CA VAL A 212 19.07 -19.89 -0.91
C VAL A 212 18.23 -20.56 -2.01
N ILE A 213 17.08 -19.97 -2.37
CA ILE A 213 16.23 -20.45 -3.48
C ILE A 213 16.96 -20.34 -4.82
N SER A 214 17.68 -19.25 -5.07
CA SER A 214 18.49 -19.10 -6.29
C SER A 214 19.58 -20.17 -6.38
N SER A 215 20.24 -20.49 -5.26
CA SER A 215 21.28 -21.51 -5.20
C SER A 215 20.69 -22.92 -5.43
N LEU A 216 19.53 -23.21 -4.84
CA LEU A 216 18.80 -24.46 -5.08
C LEU A 216 18.35 -24.61 -6.54
N ASN A 217 17.88 -23.53 -7.16
CA ASN A 217 17.51 -23.55 -8.58
C ASN A 217 18.71 -23.83 -9.49
N GLN A 218 19.88 -23.30 -9.15
CA GLN A 218 21.11 -23.57 -9.90
C GLN A 218 21.55 -25.04 -9.78
N GLU A 219 21.50 -25.62 -8.58
CA GLU A 219 21.80 -27.04 -8.36
C GLU A 219 20.78 -27.97 -9.04
N LEU A 220 19.49 -27.64 -8.99
CA LEU A 220 18.46 -28.38 -9.72
C LEU A 220 18.66 -28.31 -11.25
N GLY A 221 19.14 -27.18 -11.77
CA GLY A 221 19.54 -27.04 -13.17
C GLY A 221 20.65 -28.03 -13.56
N LYS A 222 21.69 -28.16 -12.73
CA LYS A 222 22.77 -29.14 -12.97
C LYS A 222 22.26 -30.58 -12.93
N ILE A 223 21.41 -30.92 -11.96
CA ILE A 223 20.81 -32.26 -11.84
C ILE A 223 19.99 -32.61 -13.10
N LYS A 224 19.24 -31.65 -13.65
CA LYS A 224 18.50 -31.84 -14.89
C LYS A 224 19.42 -32.18 -16.07
N ASP A 225 20.56 -31.51 -16.17
CA ASP A 225 21.54 -31.77 -17.23
C ASP A 225 22.24 -33.13 -17.06
N ASP A 226 22.50 -33.54 -15.81
CA ASP A 226 23.02 -34.88 -15.50
C ASP A 226 22.02 -35.98 -15.83
N ILE A 227 20.73 -35.78 -15.54
CA ILE A 227 19.64 -36.72 -15.92
C ILE A 227 19.56 -36.84 -17.44
N ASN A 228 19.66 -35.74 -18.18
CA ASN A 228 19.70 -35.77 -19.63
C ASN A 228 20.91 -36.57 -20.16
N SER A 229 22.06 -36.44 -19.52
CA SER A 229 23.26 -37.22 -19.86
C SER A 229 23.08 -38.72 -19.55
N ALA A 230 22.47 -39.06 -18.41
CA ALA A 230 22.13 -40.44 -18.06
C ALA A 230 21.10 -41.07 -19.01
N SER A 231 20.15 -40.27 -19.53
CA SER A 231 19.19 -40.74 -20.53
C SER A 231 19.86 -41.12 -21.85
N LYS A 232 20.88 -40.35 -22.28
CA LYS A 232 21.70 -40.67 -23.45
C LYS A 232 22.48 -41.97 -23.24
N LEU A 233 23.12 -42.14 -22.08
CA LEU A 233 23.79 -43.40 -21.73
C LEU A 233 22.83 -44.59 -21.77
N ARG A 234 21.58 -44.44 -21.32
CA ARG A 234 20.57 -45.49 -21.42
C ARG A 234 20.26 -45.88 -22.86
N THR A 235 20.13 -44.90 -23.77
CA THR A 235 19.92 -45.19 -25.20
C THR A 235 21.11 -45.89 -25.84
N GLU A 236 22.34 -45.53 -25.45
CA GLU A 236 23.55 -46.23 -25.89
C GLU A 236 23.60 -47.66 -25.33
N LEU A 237 23.18 -47.87 -24.08
CA LEU A 237 23.14 -49.19 -23.46
C LEU A 237 22.11 -50.10 -24.14
N ASP A 238 20.95 -49.58 -24.51
CA ASP A 238 19.93 -50.31 -25.27
C ASP A 238 20.45 -50.68 -26.67
N ALA A 239 21.22 -49.79 -27.33
CA ALA A 239 21.87 -50.08 -28.60
C ALA A 239 22.94 -51.18 -28.46
N ILE A 240 23.75 -51.14 -27.40
CA ILE A 240 24.72 -52.19 -27.09
C ILE A 240 24.01 -53.51 -26.83
N LYS A 241 22.90 -53.51 -26.09
CA LYS A 241 22.10 -54.72 -25.83
C LYS A 241 21.58 -55.35 -27.13
N ILE A 242 21.02 -54.53 -28.03
CA ILE A 242 20.58 -55.00 -29.36
C ILE A 242 21.77 -55.62 -30.12
N ALA A 243 22.95 -55.01 -30.05
CA ALA A 243 24.15 -55.57 -30.69
C ALA A 243 24.57 -56.91 -30.06
N ILE A 244 24.52 -57.04 -28.73
CA ILE A 244 24.79 -58.30 -28.02
C ILE A 244 23.79 -59.38 -28.43
N ASP A 245 22.49 -59.08 -28.45
CA ASP A 245 21.45 -60.03 -28.86
C ASP A 245 21.66 -60.50 -30.31
N ALA A 246 22.08 -59.58 -31.20
CA ALA A 246 22.42 -59.92 -32.58
C ALA A 246 23.68 -60.81 -32.68
N VAL A 247 24.68 -60.58 -31.83
CA VAL A 247 25.88 -61.44 -31.73
C VAL A 247 25.51 -62.82 -31.18
N ALA A 248 24.70 -62.90 -30.13
CA ALA A 248 24.20 -64.15 -29.57
C ALA A 248 23.41 -64.96 -30.61
N GLY A 249 22.56 -64.30 -31.41
CA GLY A 249 21.86 -64.94 -32.52
C GLY A 249 22.80 -65.47 -33.62
N LYS A 250 23.93 -64.80 -33.87
CA LYS A 250 24.98 -65.33 -34.76
C LYS A 250 25.74 -66.50 -34.13
N ALA A 251 26.02 -66.46 -32.82
CA ALA A 251 26.65 -67.56 -32.10
C ALA A 251 25.79 -68.82 -32.11
N ALA A 252 24.47 -68.71 -31.95
CA ALA A 252 23.55 -69.85 -32.11
C ALA A 252 23.60 -70.48 -33.52
N LYS A 253 23.88 -69.69 -34.57
CA LYS A 253 24.14 -70.25 -35.91
C LYS A 253 25.49 -70.98 -35.99
N ILE A 254 26.47 -70.58 -35.19
CA ILE A 254 27.75 -71.31 -35.07
C ILE A 254 27.54 -72.63 -34.35
N ASP A 255 26.69 -72.70 -33.32
CA ASP A 255 26.32 -73.98 -32.70
C ASP A 255 25.64 -74.92 -33.70
N SER A 256 24.80 -74.39 -34.58
CA SER A 256 24.24 -75.16 -35.71
C SER A 256 25.32 -75.66 -36.68
N LEU A 257 26.39 -74.90 -36.90
CA LEU A 257 27.55 -75.37 -37.67
C LEU A 257 28.35 -76.43 -36.90
N GLY A 258 28.40 -76.36 -35.56
CA GLY A 258 28.93 -77.41 -34.69
C GLY A 258 28.25 -78.75 -34.92
N GLY A 259 26.92 -78.74 -35.08
CA GLY A 259 26.16 -79.94 -35.48
C GLY A 259 26.54 -80.48 -36.87
N VAL A 260 26.83 -79.60 -37.83
CA VAL A 260 27.34 -80.00 -39.16
C VAL A 260 28.76 -80.57 -39.06
N ILE A 261 29.61 -80.01 -38.21
CA ILE A 261 30.97 -80.52 -37.95
C ILE A 261 30.91 -81.88 -37.27
N GLU A 262 30.01 -82.11 -36.31
CA GLU A 262 29.83 -83.42 -35.69
C GLU A 262 29.30 -84.45 -36.71
N GLY A 263 28.41 -84.03 -37.61
CA GLY A 263 27.96 -84.85 -38.73
C GLY A 263 29.09 -85.22 -39.71
N LEU A 264 29.94 -84.26 -40.07
CA LEU A 264 31.14 -84.50 -40.89
C LEU A 264 32.15 -85.40 -40.16
N LYS A 265 32.34 -85.22 -38.87
CA LYS A 265 33.17 -86.08 -38.02
C LYS A 265 32.64 -87.50 -38.01
N GLN A 266 31.33 -87.69 -37.89
CA GLN A 266 30.72 -89.02 -37.95
C GLN A 266 30.89 -89.67 -39.33
N GLN A 267 30.75 -88.90 -40.42
CA GLN A 267 31.08 -89.38 -41.77
C GLN A 267 32.56 -89.76 -41.90
N PHE A 268 33.49 -88.97 -41.33
CA PHE A 268 34.90 -89.30 -41.27
C PHE A 268 35.15 -90.59 -40.48
N THR A 269 34.46 -90.81 -39.36
CA THR A 269 34.54 -92.06 -38.59
C THR A 269 34.00 -93.24 -39.40
N THR A 270 32.94 -93.06 -40.19
CA THR A 270 32.43 -94.10 -41.10
C THR A 270 33.41 -94.37 -42.25
N ILE A 271 34.06 -93.34 -42.80
CA ILE A 271 35.11 -93.49 -43.81
C ILE A 271 36.35 -94.17 -43.21
N ALA A 272 36.72 -93.84 -41.97
CA ALA A 272 37.79 -94.50 -41.23
C ALA A 272 37.47 -95.97 -40.95
N GLY A 273 36.23 -96.30 -40.55
CA GLY A 273 35.77 -97.68 -40.40
C GLY A 273 35.75 -98.47 -41.72
N ASN A 274 35.55 -97.79 -42.86
CA ASN A 274 35.71 -98.40 -44.19
C ASN A 274 37.18 -98.51 -44.61
N ALA A 275 38.06 -97.63 -44.11
CA ALA A 275 39.51 -97.69 -44.29
C ALA A 275 40.19 -98.77 -43.41
N ASP A 276 39.56 -99.17 -42.31
CA ASP A 276 40.00 -100.29 -41.45
C ASP A 276 39.82 -101.68 -42.10
N SER A 277 39.24 -101.75 -43.30
CA SER A 277 39.35 -102.93 -44.18
C SER A 277 40.69 -103.01 -44.93
N ALA A 278 41.61 -102.07 -44.70
CA ALA A 278 42.97 -102.10 -45.22
C ALA A 278 44.02 -101.77 -44.12
N SER A 279 44.58 -102.84 -43.57
CA SER A 279 45.92 -102.93 -42.96
C SER A 279 46.10 -102.49 -41.50
N ASN A 280 46.19 -103.52 -40.65
CA ASN A 280 47.13 -103.67 -39.54
C ASN A 280 48.37 -102.75 -39.59
N LEU A 281 48.66 -102.01 -38.50
CA LEU A 281 49.99 -101.99 -37.84
C LEU A 281 50.04 -101.15 -36.54
N SER A 282 50.65 -101.77 -35.53
CA SER A 282 51.50 -101.18 -34.47
C SER A 282 50.92 -100.97 -33.06
N ILE A 283 51.22 -101.96 -32.22
CA ILE A 283 50.86 -102.15 -30.80
C ILE A 283 51.63 -101.25 -29.81
N ASN A 284 52.49 -100.33 -30.26
CA ASN A 284 53.27 -99.47 -29.34
C ASN A 284 52.65 -98.09 -29.03
N SER A 285 51.62 -97.66 -29.76
CA SER A 285 50.93 -96.37 -29.50
C SER A 285 49.92 -96.44 -28.35
N ILE A 286 49.42 -97.64 -28.03
CA ILE A 286 48.35 -97.85 -27.02
C ILE A 286 48.84 -97.55 -25.60
N LYS A 287 50.11 -97.80 -25.28
CA LYS A 287 50.66 -97.61 -23.93
C LYS A 287 50.89 -96.14 -23.56
N SER A 288 51.19 -95.28 -24.53
CA SER A 288 51.32 -93.83 -24.33
C SER A 288 49.95 -93.13 -24.25
N ILE A 289 48.95 -93.65 -24.96
CA ILE A 289 47.58 -93.15 -24.94
C ILE A 289 46.93 -93.43 -23.58
N SER A 290 47.15 -94.60 -22.98
CA SER A 290 46.61 -94.94 -21.65
C SER A 290 47.08 -93.97 -20.55
N GLY A 291 48.37 -93.63 -20.50
CA GLY A 291 48.87 -92.66 -19.50
C GLY A 291 48.43 -91.21 -19.73
N LYS A 292 48.08 -90.85 -20.97
CA LYS A 292 47.44 -89.55 -21.27
C LYS A 292 45.96 -89.55 -20.87
N ILE A 293 45.29 -90.70 -20.96
CA ILE A 293 43.90 -90.87 -20.52
C ILE A 293 43.80 -90.72 -19.00
N ASP A 294 44.69 -91.33 -18.21
CA ASP A 294 44.69 -91.19 -16.74
C ASP A 294 44.91 -89.73 -16.28
N LYS A 295 45.77 -88.99 -17.01
CA LYS A 295 46.01 -87.57 -16.75
C LYS A 295 44.80 -86.70 -17.13
N ILE A 296 44.15 -87.01 -18.26
CA ILE A 296 42.91 -86.36 -18.69
C ILE A 296 41.78 -86.64 -17.68
N GLU A 297 41.68 -87.85 -17.15
CA GLU A 297 40.67 -88.21 -16.16
C GLU A 297 40.85 -87.44 -14.83
N THR A 298 42.11 -87.26 -14.41
CA THR A 298 42.44 -86.45 -13.24
C THR A 298 42.12 -84.96 -13.47
N GLU A 299 42.43 -84.44 -14.66
CA GLU A 299 42.11 -83.05 -15.03
C GLU A 299 40.60 -82.82 -15.18
N ILE A 300 39.85 -83.78 -15.73
CA ILE A 300 38.37 -83.74 -15.83
C ILE A 300 37.72 -83.73 -14.45
N ASN A 301 38.20 -84.55 -13.50
CA ASN A 301 37.67 -84.55 -12.14
C ASN A 301 37.94 -83.22 -11.42
N SER A 302 39.11 -82.60 -11.65
CA SER A 302 39.40 -81.26 -11.13
C SER A 302 38.56 -80.17 -11.80
N LEU A 303 38.25 -80.32 -13.09
CA LEU A 303 37.36 -79.40 -13.84
C LEU A 303 35.91 -79.53 -13.37
N SER A 304 35.44 -80.74 -13.06
CA SER A 304 34.10 -80.98 -12.54
C SER A 304 33.89 -80.30 -11.19
N HIS A 305 34.85 -80.41 -10.27
CA HIS A 305 34.79 -79.68 -9.00
C HIS A 305 34.86 -78.15 -9.17
N ARG A 306 35.55 -77.65 -10.21
CA ARG A 306 35.55 -76.22 -10.56
C ARG A 306 34.23 -75.77 -11.18
N ALA A 307 33.59 -76.63 -11.97
CA ALA A 307 32.28 -76.38 -12.57
C ALA A 307 31.18 -76.30 -11.49
N ASP A 308 31.22 -77.18 -10.48
CA ASP A 308 30.29 -77.14 -9.35
C ASP A 308 30.45 -75.86 -8.50
N SER A 309 31.69 -75.37 -8.30
CA SER A 309 31.92 -74.05 -7.68
C SER A 309 31.42 -72.88 -8.53
N THR A 310 31.41 -72.98 -9.86
CA THR A 310 30.84 -71.94 -10.73
C THR A 310 29.31 -71.94 -10.79
N ALA A 311 28.65 -73.07 -10.50
CA ALA A 311 27.20 -73.14 -10.39
C ALA A 311 26.67 -72.33 -9.18
N PHE A 312 27.36 -72.38 -8.04
CA PHE A 312 27.06 -71.56 -6.85
C PHE A 312 27.22 -70.05 -7.10
N VAL A 313 28.24 -69.66 -7.89
CA VAL A 313 28.42 -68.25 -8.32
C VAL A 313 27.31 -67.82 -9.30
N GLY A 314 26.80 -68.73 -10.11
CA GLY A 314 25.67 -68.49 -11.02
C GLY A 314 24.36 -68.18 -10.29
N GLU A 315 24.04 -68.89 -9.21
CA GLU A 315 22.87 -68.58 -8.37
C GLU A 315 23.02 -67.24 -7.62
N GLY A 316 24.21 -66.95 -7.09
CA GLY A 316 24.50 -65.64 -6.49
C GLY A 316 24.37 -64.48 -7.47
N LEU A 317 24.85 -64.64 -8.70
CA LEU A 317 24.69 -63.66 -9.78
C LEU A 317 23.22 -63.45 -10.16
N LYS A 318 22.40 -64.50 -10.12
CA LYS A 318 20.97 -64.42 -10.42
C LYS A 318 20.21 -63.64 -9.35
N SER A 319 20.53 -63.86 -8.08
CA SER A 319 20.02 -63.08 -6.95
C SER A 319 20.42 -61.60 -7.05
N VAL A 320 21.70 -61.32 -7.30
CA VAL A 320 22.19 -59.94 -7.51
C VAL A 320 21.53 -59.27 -8.73
N GLN A 321 21.26 -60.03 -9.80
CA GLN A 321 20.55 -59.52 -10.98
C GLN A 321 19.08 -59.18 -10.67
N GLU A 322 18.42 -59.98 -9.82
CA GLU A 322 17.05 -59.73 -9.37
C GLU A 322 16.98 -58.51 -8.45
N ASP A 323 17.90 -58.41 -7.48
CA ASP A 323 18.04 -57.24 -6.60
C ASP A 323 18.36 -55.96 -7.39
N PHE A 324 19.24 -56.04 -8.38
CA PHE A 324 19.55 -54.92 -9.26
C PHE A 324 18.34 -54.51 -10.11
N SER A 325 17.53 -55.46 -10.56
CA SER A 325 16.31 -55.18 -11.31
C SER A 325 15.24 -54.52 -10.44
N ASN A 326 15.09 -54.97 -9.20
CA ASN A 326 14.19 -54.39 -8.21
C ASN A 326 14.62 -52.98 -7.79
N PHE A 327 15.93 -52.80 -7.54
CA PHE A 327 16.52 -51.49 -7.27
C PHE A 327 16.29 -50.52 -8.44
N LYS A 328 16.60 -50.96 -9.67
CA LYS A 328 16.38 -50.16 -10.89
C LYS A 328 14.92 -49.73 -11.00
N LYS A 329 13.97 -50.66 -10.82
CA LYS A 329 12.54 -50.36 -10.88
C LYS A 329 12.11 -49.35 -9.81
N ASN A 330 12.57 -49.52 -8.56
CA ASN A 330 12.24 -48.62 -7.45
C ASN A 330 12.81 -47.21 -7.67
N VAL A 331 14.04 -47.11 -8.16
CA VAL A 331 14.67 -45.84 -8.53
C VAL A 331 13.87 -45.16 -9.65
N PHE A 332 13.49 -45.87 -10.72
CA PHE A 332 12.67 -45.29 -11.79
C PHE A 332 11.31 -44.79 -11.29
N GLU A 333 10.59 -45.59 -10.51
CA GLU A 333 9.28 -45.19 -9.97
C GLU A 333 9.38 -43.97 -9.03
N LYS A 334 10.47 -43.86 -8.26
CA LYS A 334 10.73 -42.69 -7.41
C LYS A 334 11.14 -41.47 -8.25
N THR A 335 11.96 -41.65 -9.27
CA THR A 335 12.37 -40.58 -10.20
C THR A 335 11.17 -40.03 -10.95
N ASP A 336 10.29 -40.88 -11.49
CA ASP A 336 9.08 -40.45 -12.19
C ASP A 336 8.16 -39.64 -11.26
N LYS A 337 7.98 -40.09 -10.00
CA LYS A 337 7.22 -39.33 -8.98
C LYS A 337 7.87 -38.00 -8.61
N ILE A 338 9.19 -37.93 -8.61
CA ILE A 338 9.92 -36.68 -8.35
C ILE A 338 9.72 -35.72 -9.53
N GLU A 339 9.82 -36.21 -10.76
CA GLU A 339 9.65 -35.40 -11.97
C GLU A 339 8.22 -34.87 -12.15
N GLU A 340 7.21 -35.67 -11.79
CA GLU A 340 5.81 -35.25 -11.73
C GLU A 340 5.60 -34.13 -10.68
N LYS A 341 6.19 -34.28 -9.49
CA LYS A 341 6.14 -33.24 -8.44
C LYS A 341 6.88 -31.97 -8.85
N ILE A 342 8.03 -32.09 -9.51
CA ILE A 342 8.79 -30.93 -10.03
C ILE A 342 7.98 -30.19 -11.09
N SER A 343 7.28 -30.92 -11.97
CA SER A 343 6.41 -30.32 -12.98
C SER A 343 5.25 -29.55 -12.33
N SER A 344 4.59 -30.14 -11.33
CA SER A 344 3.53 -29.47 -10.56
C SER A 344 4.04 -28.22 -9.82
N VAL A 345 5.22 -28.29 -9.20
CA VAL A 345 5.85 -27.13 -8.54
C VAL A 345 6.23 -26.05 -9.55
N SER A 346 6.74 -26.43 -10.74
CA SER A 346 7.08 -25.49 -11.81
C SER A 346 5.86 -24.71 -12.31
N ASP A 347 4.72 -25.38 -12.44
CA ASP A 347 3.47 -24.73 -12.84
C ASP A 347 2.92 -23.80 -11.75
N ILE A 348 3.08 -24.18 -10.47
CA ILE A 348 2.75 -23.29 -9.33
C ILE A 348 3.66 -22.05 -9.35
N LEU A 349 4.96 -22.23 -9.60
CA LEU A 349 5.93 -21.14 -9.66
C LEU A 349 5.59 -20.14 -10.78
N LYS A 350 5.27 -20.63 -11.99
CA LYS A 350 4.85 -19.77 -13.10
C LYS A 350 3.56 -19.01 -12.80
N ARG A 351 2.59 -19.65 -12.11
CA ARG A 351 1.37 -18.96 -11.67
C ARG A 351 1.65 -17.93 -10.59
N GLN A 352 2.60 -18.18 -9.70
CA GLN A 352 3.04 -17.23 -8.68
C GLN A 352 3.74 -16.02 -9.31
N ASP A 353 4.64 -16.23 -10.27
CA ASP A 353 5.34 -15.15 -10.98
C ASP A 353 4.33 -14.28 -11.75
N ALA A 354 3.38 -14.90 -12.44
CA ALA A 354 2.29 -14.19 -13.11
C ALA A 354 1.43 -13.39 -12.12
N SER A 355 1.07 -14.00 -10.99
CA SER A 355 0.30 -13.33 -9.94
C SER A 355 1.07 -12.17 -9.29
N THR A 356 2.39 -12.30 -9.15
CA THR A 356 3.25 -11.26 -8.57
C THR A 356 3.39 -10.08 -9.52
N ALA A 357 3.57 -10.36 -10.83
CA ALA A 357 3.58 -9.32 -11.86
C ALA A 357 2.23 -8.58 -11.95
N GLU A 358 1.10 -9.30 -11.87
CA GLU A 358 -0.23 -8.68 -11.80
C GLU A 358 -0.43 -7.87 -10.52
N PHE A 359 0.06 -8.35 -9.38
CA PHE A 359 0.00 -7.63 -8.11
C PHE A 359 0.76 -6.31 -8.19
N HIS A 360 2.00 -6.32 -8.70
CA HIS A 360 2.78 -5.09 -8.89
C HIS A 360 2.07 -4.11 -9.82
N LYS A 361 1.59 -4.58 -10.98
CA LYS A 361 0.86 -3.71 -11.93
C LYS A 361 -0.41 -3.10 -11.32
N LYS A 362 -1.13 -3.85 -10.49
CA LYS A 362 -2.34 -3.36 -9.82
C LYS A 362 -2.00 -2.42 -8.66
N SER A 363 -0.92 -2.68 -7.93
CA SER A 363 -0.39 -1.81 -6.88
C SER A 363 0.07 -0.47 -7.43
N ASP A 364 0.78 -0.46 -8.56
CA ASP A 364 1.23 0.77 -9.22
C ASP A 364 0.04 1.61 -9.70
N LYS A 365 -0.98 0.96 -10.28
CA LYS A 365 -2.23 1.62 -10.67
C LYS A 365 -2.98 2.20 -9.48
N ILE A 366 -3.05 1.48 -8.36
CA ILE A 366 -3.64 1.98 -7.11
C ILE A 366 -2.85 3.18 -6.60
N PHE A 367 -1.52 3.15 -6.68
CA PHE A 367 -0.68 4.28 -6.26
C PHE A 367 -0.92 5.52 -7.12
N GLU A 368 -1.02 5.37 -8.44
CA GLU A 368 -1.40 6.48 -9.35
C GLU A 368 -2.79 7.04 -9.03
N GLU A 369 -3.80 6.17 -8.86
CA GLU A 369 -5.16 6.58 -8.48
C GLU A 369 -5.16 7.28 -7.10
N MET A 370 -4.35 6.83 -6.15
CA MET A 370 -4.23 7.44 -4.83
C MET A 370 -3.52 8.80 -4.88
N GLN A 371 -2.56 9.01 -5.78
CA GLN A 371 -1.96 10.33 -6.03
C GLN A 371 -2.95 11.28 -6.71
N GLN A 372 -3.74 10.78 -7.66
CA GLN A 372 -4.82 11.57 -8.28
C GLN A 372 -5.85 12.00 -7.23
N VAL A 373 -6.34 11.06 -6.39
CA VAL A 373 -7.25 11.35 -5.28
C VAL A 373 -6.64 12.33 -4.28
N LYS A 374 -5.35 12.20 -3.97
CA LYS A 374 -4.64 13.16 -3.10
C LYS A 374 -4.60 14.56 -3.71
N SER A 375 -4.38 14.68 -5.01
CA SER A 375 -4.33 15.97 -5.73
C SER A 375 -5.71 16.62 -5.87
N THR A 376 -6.77 15.85 -6.11
CA THR A 376 -8.14 16.36 -6.19
C THR A 376 -8.69 16.71 -4.81
N THR A 377 -8.33 15.93 -3.78
CA THR A 377 -8.76 16.18 -2.39
C THR A 377 -8.04 17.40 -1.81
N SER A 378 -6.75 17.60 -2.08
CA SER A 378 -6.04 18.80 -1.63
C SER A 378 -6.56 20.06 -2.33
N LYS A 379 -6.89 19.97 -3.62
CA LYS A 379 -7.48 21.09 -4.37
C LYS A 379 -8.89 21.42 -3.87
N ALA A 380 -9.78 20.43 -3.76
CA ALA A 380 -11.14 20.64 -3.26
C ALA A 380 -11.17 21.14 -1.80
N SER A 381 -10.27 20.65 -0.94
CA SER A 381 -10.11 21.14 0.43
C SER A 381 -9.61 22.59 0.48
N SER A 382 -8.66 22.95 -0.37
CA SER A 382 -8.17 24.33 -0.48
C SER A 382 -9.25 25.27 -1.02
N GLU A 383 -10.04 24.84 -1.99
CA GLU A 383 -11.08 25.64 -2.64
C GLU A 383 -12.26 25.86 -1.68
N SER A 384 -12.72 24.80 -1.00
CA SER A 384 -13.75 24.89 0.03
C SER A 384 -13.32 25.78 1.21
N SER A 385 -12.06 25.71 1.63
CA SER A 385 -11.52 26.59 2.69
C SER A 385 -11.53 28.08 2.28
N LYS A 386 -11.21 28.37 1.00
CA LYS A 386 -11.25 29.73 0.46
C LYS A 386 -12.67 30.27 0.34
N GLU A 387 -13.63 29.46 -0.12
CA GLU A 387 -15.05 29.83 -0.18
C GLU A 387 -15.63 30.11 1.22
N VAL A 388 -15.33 29.24 2.20
CA VAL A 388 -15.76 29.44 3.60
C VAL A 388 -15.14 30.71 4.19
N MET A 389 -13.85 30.97 3.91
CA MET A 389 -13.19 32.22 4.33
C MET A 389 -13.82 33.46 3.68
N ALA A 390 -14.20 33.38 2.40
CA ALA A 390 -14.87 34.46 1.69
C ALA A 390 -16.24 34.79 2.28
N LEU A 391 -17.04 33.76 2.61
CA LEU A 391 -18.34 33.92 3.25
C LEU A 391 -18.22 34.49 4.67
N LEU A 392 -17.22 34.05 5.45
CA LEU A 392 -16.95 34.61 6.77
C LEU A 392 -16.56 36.09 6.67
N LYS A 393 -15.67 36.45 5.74
CA LYS A 393 -15.27 37.85 5.50
C LYS A 393 -16.42 38.72 5.02
N LEU A 394 -17.31 38.18 4.18
CA LEU A 394 -18.53 38.85 3.77
C LEU A 394 -19.48 39.10 4.95
N SER A 395 -19.65 38.11 5.83
CA SER A 395 -20.47 38.23 7.04
C SER A 395 -19.89 39.26 8.03
N GLU A 396 -18.57 39.26 8.21
CA GLU A 396 -17.85 40.24 9.05
C GLU A 396 -18.06 41.65 8.52
N TYR A 397 -17.87 41.84 7.21
CA TYR A 397 -18.13 43.10 6.53
C TYR A 397 -19.58 43.59 6.71
N GLN A 398 -20.57 42.73 6.43
CA GLN A 398 -21.99 43.10 6.59
C GLN A 398 -22.33 43.46 8.04
N SER A 399 -21.75 42.76 9.01
CA SER A 399 -21.92 43.07 10.43
C SER A 399 -21.35 44.45 10.77
N ASN A 400 -20.14 44.77 10.30
CA ASN A 400 -19.50 46.05 10.56
C ASN A 400 -20.29 47.22 9.96
N ILE A 401 -20.72 47.11 8.70
CA ILE A 401 -21.56 48.14 8.06
C ILE A 401 -22.87 48.34 8.81
N ARG A 402 -23.51 47.25 9.28
CA ARG A 402 -24.73 47.34 10.09
C ARG A 402 -24.49 48.00 11.44
N MET A 403 -23.40 47.65 12.13
CA MET A 403 -23.04 48.23 13.42
C MET A 403 -22.82 49.75 13.32
N HIS A 404 -22.11 50.21 12.28
CA HIS A 404 -21.96 51.64 12.02
C HIS A 404 -23.31 52.30 11.71
N ALA A 405 -24.17 51.66 10.91
CA ALA A 405 -25.49 52.19 10.57
C ALA A 405 -26.47 52.30 11.75
N GLU A 406 -26.35 51.41 12.73
CA GLU A 406 -27.13 51.45 13.96
C GLU A 406 -26.65 52.54 14.93
N SER A 407 -25.43 53.04 14.78
CA SER A 407 -24.93 54.14 15.61
C SER A 407 -25.77 55.40 15.43
N LYS A 408 -26.02 56.09 16.55
CA LYS A 408 -26.72 57.39 16.56
C LYS A 408 -25.80 58.55 16.24
N TYR A 409 -24.51 58.40 16.47
CA TYR A 409 -23.49 59.41 16.26
C TYR A 409 -22.33 58.80 15.48
N GLY A 410 -21.74 59.60 14.60
CA GLY A 410 -20.56 59.23 13.82
C GLY A 410 -20.01 60.46 13.13
N ASP A 411 -18.83 60.32 12.56
CA ASP A 411 -18.16 61.40 11.85
C ASP A 411 -17.76 61.01 10.43
N SER A 412 -17.10 61.93 9.73
CA SER A 412 -16.60 61.69 8.38
C SER A 412 -15.55 60.58 8.31
N LYS A 413 -14.85 60.28 9.41
CA LYS A 413 -13.84 59.22 9.50
C LYS A 413 -14.53 57.85 9.52
N ASP A 414 -15.67 57.74 10.20
CA ASP A 414 -16.47 56.52 10.21
C ASP A 414 -17.01 56.18 8.81
N LEU A 415 -17.47 57.19 8.07
CA LEU A 415 -17.91 57.01 6.67
C LEU A 415 -16.75 56.61 5.75
N GLU A 416 -15.56 57.17 5.95
CA GLU A 416 -14.32 56.78 5.26
C GLU A 416 -13.96 55.32 5.56
N ASN A 417 -14.07 54.89 6.81
CA ASN A 417 -13.85 53.50 7.22
C ASN A 417 -14.86 52.55 6.56
N MET A 418 -16.15 52.89 6.55
CA MET A 418 -17.18 52.08 5.89
C MET A 418 -16.96 51.98 4.37
N ALA A 419 -16.56 53.08 3.72
CA ALA A 419 -16.25 53.10 2.30
C ALA A 419 -15.00 52.29 1.97
N THR A 420 -13.97 52.36 2.82
CA THR A 420 -12.73 51.57 2.68
C THR A 420 -13.00 50.08 2.85
N GLN A 421 -13.74 49.68 3.89
CA GLN A 421 -14.15 48.29 4.08
C GLN A 421 -14.96 47.75 2.90
N THR A 422 -15.78 48.60 2.28
CA THR A 422 -16.54 48.25 1.07
C THR A 422 -15.63 48.01 -0.13
N ALA A 423 -14.59 48.83 -0.31
CA ALA A 423 -13.60 48.61 -1.36
C ALA A 423 -12.76 47.34 -1.10
N GLU A 424 -12.38 47.08 0.15
CA GLU A 424 -11.60 45.90 0.54
C GLU A 424 -12.35 44.59 0.25
N ILE A 425 -13.63 44.51 0.58
CA ILE A 425 -14.42 43.30 0.32
C ILE A 425 -14.65 43.07 -1.18
N ILE A 426 -14.82 44.14 -1.96
CA ILE A 426 -14.91 44.04 -3.43
C ILE A 426 -13.60 43.47 -3.99
N ASN A 427 -12.46 44.03 -3.59
CA ASN A 427 -11.14 43.57 -4.05
C ASN A 427 -10.84 42.12 -3.64
N LEU A 428 -11.32 41.69 -2.46
CA LEU A 428 -11.17 40.32 -1.99
C LEU A 428 -11.96 39.33 -2.86
N PHE A 429 -13.21 39.65 -3.22
CA PHE A 429 -14.02 38.82 -4.10
C PHE A 429 -13.51 38.81 -5.55
N ASP A 430 -12.98 39.94 -6.04
CA ASP A 430 -12.35 40.00 -7.37
C ASP A 430 -11.07 39.14 -7.42
N ARG A 431 -10.24 39.17 -6.38
CA ARG A 431 -9.06 38.29 -6.28
C ARG A 431 -9.45 36.82 -6.24
N LEU A 432 -10.45 36.47 -5.43
CA LEU A 432 -10.96 35.10 -5.36
C LEU A 432 -11.54 34.63 -6.70
N SER A 433 -12.24 35.50 -7.42
CA SER A 433 -12.74 35.21 -8.77
C SER A 433 -11.62 34.91 -9.76
N ILE A 434 -10.53 35.68 -9.71
CA ILE A 434 -9.36 35.44 -10.57
C ILE A 434 -8.68 34.12 -10.20
N GLU A 435 -8.55 33.81 -8.91
CA GLU A 435 -7.90 32.58 -8.43
C GLU A 435 -8.71 31.31 -8.72
N ALA A 436 -10.04 31.37 -8.65
CA ALA A 436 -10.93 30.25 -8.93
C ALA A 436 -11.16 30.01 -10.43
N GLY A 437 -10.84 30.98 -11.29
CA GLY A 437 -11.17 30.94 -12.72
C GLY A 437 -12.67 31.04 -13.01
N GLU A 438 -13.49 31.22 -11.98
CA GLU A 438 -14.93 31.45 -12.04
C GLU A 438 -15.24 32.90 -11.65
N LYS A 439 -16.17 33.54 -12.37
CA LYS A 439 -16.57 34.91 -12.08
C LYS A 439 -17.50 34.91 -10.86
N ILE A 440 -16.93 35.02 -9.65
CA ILE A 440 -17.65 35.15 -8.37
C ILE A 440 -17.51 36.59 -7.83
N PRO A 441 -17.94 37.63 -8.58
CA PRO A 441 -17.84 38.99 -8.07
C PRO A 441 -18.80 39.16 -6.89
N LEU A 442 -18.50 40.12 -6.02
CA LEU A 442 -19.41 40.48 -4.94
C LEU A 442 -20.81 40.82 -5.54
N PRO A 443 -21.90 40.21 -5.05
CA PRO A 443 -23.23 40.47 -5.59
C PRO A 443 -23.57 41.95 -5.59
N HIS A 444 -24.17 42.42 -6.68
CA HIS A 444 -24.49 43.82 -6.90
C HIS A 444 -25.41 44.38 -5.81
N GLU A 445 -26.31 43.55 -5.29
CA GLU A 445 -27.23 43.87 -4.22
C GLU A 445 -26.49 44.23 -2.92
N VAL A 446 -25.36 43.55 -2.64
CA VAL A 446 -24.53 43.84 -1.46
C VAL A 446 -23.82 45.17 -1.63
N ARG A 447 -23.30 45.46 -2.84
CA ARG A 447 -22.66 46.75 -3.15
C ARG A 447 -23.64 47.91 -3.00
N GLN A 448 -24.82 47.78 -3.60
CA GLN A 448 -25.89 48.77 -3.49
C GLN A 448 -26.37 48.95 -2.05
N TRP A 449 -26.56 47.85 -1.31
CA TRP A 449 -26.97 47.91 0.08
C TRP A 449 -25.95 48.68 0.94
N ALA A 450 -24.67 48.42 0.77
CA ALA A 450 -23.62 49.07 1.54
C ALA A 450 -23.52 50.58 1.24
N VAL A 451 -23.50 50.96 -0.03
CA VAL A 451 -23.48 52.38 -0.43
C VAL A 451 -24.74 53.10 0.07
N SER A 452 -25.90 52.45 0.00
CA SER A 452 -27.12 53.00 0.59
C SER A 452 -27.03 53.18 2.09
N LYS A 453 -26.41 52.25 2.82
CA LYS A 453 -26.24 52.38 4.27
C LYS A 453 -25.27 53.50 4.64
N ILE A 454 -24.20 53.67 3.88
CA ILE A 454 -23.26 54.79 4.05
C ILE A 454 -23.98 56.13 3.86
N LEU A 455 -24.85 56.25 2.84
CA LEU A 455 -25.65 57.46 2.61
C LEU A 455 -26.68 57.71 3.71
N ASP A 456 -27.34 56.65 4.23
CA ASP A 456 -28.26 56.77 5.37
C ASP A 456 -27.52 57.26 6.64
N CYS A 457 -26.28 56.80 6.86
CA CYS A 457 -25.44 57.30 7.96
C CYS A 457 -25.07 58.76 7.76
N ALA A 458 -24.69 59.14 6.54
CA ALA A 458 -24.31 60.51 6.22
C ALA A 458 -25.48 61.50 6.41
N ASP A 459 -26.70 61.09 6.08
CA ASP A 459 -27.92 61.85 6.38
C ASP A 459 -28.13 62.00 7.89
N LYS A 460 -28.12 60.87 8.61
CA LYS A 460 -28.30 60.84 10.07
C LYS A 460 -27.27 61.70 10.82
N TRP A 461 -26.03 61.74 10.34
CA TRP A 461 -24.93 62.48 10.96
C TRP A 461 -24.74 63.87 10.34
N GLU A 462 -25.67 64.32 9.50
CA GLU A 462 -25.71 65.64 8.86
C GLU A 462 -24.42 65.99 8.08
N VAL A 463 -23.81 64.99 7.44
CA VAL A 463 -22.61 65.15 6.62
C VAL A 463 -22.97 65.73 5.25
N ARG A 464 -22.22 66.74 4.80
CA ARG A 464 -22.46 67.41 3.51
C ARG A 464 -22.26 66.44 2.34
N PHE A 465 -23.11 66.58 1.33
CA PHE A 465 -23.09 65.76 0.12
C PHE A 465 -21.70 65.73 -0.56
N SER A 466 -21.04 66.88 -0.71
CA SER A 466 -19.72 66.98 -1.34
C SER A 466 -18.65 66.14 -0.63
N ASP A 467 -18.71 66.10 0.70
CA ASP A 467 -17.72 65.41 1.52
C ASP A 467 -17.93 63.89 1.40
N ILE A 468 -19.18 63.41 1.50
CA ILE A 468 -19.49 61.99 1.34
C ILE A 468 -19.28 61.50 -0.10
N PHE A 469 -19.60 62.32 -1.10
CA PHE A 469 -19.38 62.00 -2.50
C PHE A 469 -17.89 61.84 -2.82
N THR A 470 -17.04 62.71 -2.26
CA THR A 470 -15.58 62.61 -2.37
C THR A 470 -15.06 61.33 -1.72
N ILE A 471 -15.54 60.99 -0.51
CA ILE A 471 -15.14 59.77 0.21
C ILE A 471 -15.49 58.52 -0.60
N LEU A 472 -16.73 58.41 -1.07
CA LEU A 472 -17.20 57.28 -1.86
C LEU A 472 -16.43 57.16 -3.18
N THR A 473 -16.19 58.28 -3.87
CA THR A 473 -15.47 58.30 -5.13
C THR A 473 -14.00 57.89 -4.96
N ASN A 474 -13.35 58.36 -3.89
CA ASN A 474 -11.94 58.04 -3.62
C ASN A 474 -11.73 56.59 -3.15
N ALA A 475 -12.66 56.06 -2.34
CA ALA A 475 -12.52 54.72 -1.78
C ALA A 475 -12.97 53.61 -2.74
N ILE A 476 -14.14 53.77 -3.38
CA ILE A 476 -14.78 52.71 -4.17
C ILE A 476 -14.50 52.88 -5.67
N GLY A 477 -14.24 54.11 -6.14
CA GLY A 477 -14.00 54.44 -7.55
C GLY A 477 -15.29 54.74 -8.33
N LYS A 478 -15.17 55.58 -9.37
CA LYS A 478 -16.31 56.13 -10.13
C LYS A 478 -17.19 55.06 -10.79
N ASP A 479 -16.59 54.04 -11.39
CA ASP A 479 -17.33 53.01 -12.14
C ASP A 479 -18.17 52.12 -11.22
N LEU A 480 -17.59 51.67 -10.10
CA LEU A 480 -18.30 50.86 -9.11
C LEU A 480 -19.36 51.67 -8.35
N LEU A 481 -19.07 52.95 -8.08
CA LEU A 481 -20.02 53.85 -7.44
C LEU A 481 -21.23 54.12 -8.34
N LYS A 482 -21.02 54.27 -9.65
CA LYS A 482 -22.07 54.43 -10.66
C LYS A 482 -23.07 53.27 -10.64
N GLU A 483 -22.59 52.04 -10.52
CA GLU A 483 -23.46 50.86 -10.43
C GLU A 483 -24.16 50.77 -9.08
N SER A 484 -23.52 51.24 -8.01
CA SER A 484 -23.96 50.99 -6.63
C SER A 484 -24.88 52.08 -6.07
N ILE A 485 -24.92 53.27 -6.68
CA ILE A 485 -25.76 54.39 -6.21
C ILE A 485 -27.22 54.24 -6.65
N ARG A 486 -28.13 54.49 -5.70
CA ARG A 486 -29.56 54.70 -6.00
C ARG A 486 -29.87 56.20 -6.08
N ILE A 487 -30.07 56.70 -7.29
CA ILE A 487 -30.39 58.12 -7.56
C ILE A 487 -31.59 58.62 -6.75
N GLN A 488 -32.59 57.75 -6.55
CA GLN A 488 -33.76 58.06 -5.73
C GLN A 488 -33.37 58.45 -4.30
N GLN A 489 -32.46 57.70 -3.68
CA GLN A 489 -32.03 57.94 -2.30
C GLN A 489 -31.28 59.27 -2.18
N ILE A 490 -30.38 59.57 -3.14
CA ILE A 490 -29.67 60.86 -3.17
C ILE A 490 -30.66 62.02 -3.29
N ARG A 491 -31.66 61.88 -4.16
CA ARG A 491 -32.70 62.91 -4.34
C ARG A 491 -33.47 63.17 -3.05
N ASP A 492 -33.81 62.10 -2.33
CA ASP A 492 -34.64 62.17 -1.14
C ASP A 492 -33.86 62.74 0.06
N ILE A 493 -32.55 62.50 0.14
CA ILE A 493 -31.67 63.00 1.22
C ILE A 493 -31.14 64.42 0.91
N TYR A 494 -30.55 64.62 -0.26
CA TYR A 494 -29.77 65.82 -0.60
C TYR A 494 -30.40 66.71 -1.68
N GLY A 495 -31.54 66.31 -2.24
CA GLY A 495 -32.29 67.10 -3.23
C GLY A 495 -31.76 67.01 -4.67
N ILE A 496 -32.43 67.73 -5.59
CA ILE A 496 -32.20 67.63 -7.04
C ILE A 496 -30.79 68.10 -7.47
N ARG A 497 -30.20 69.06 -6.74
CA ARG A 497 -28.88 69.62 -7.08
C ARG A 497 -27.75 68.60 -6.90
N ALA A 498 -27.82 67.75 -5.87
CA ALA A 498 -26.88 66.65 -5.67
C ALA A 498 -27.02 65.57 -6.76
N VAL A 499 -28.25 65.33 -7.24
CA VAL A 499 -28.50 64.40 -8.36
C VAL A 499 -27.85 64.90 -9.66
N ASP A 500 -27.95 66.20 -9.94
CA ASP A 500 -27.34 66.79 -11.13
C ASP A 500 -25.81 66.73 -11.07
N GLU A 501 -25.22 66.93 -9.88
CA GLU A 501 -23.79 66.77 -9.62
C GLU A 501 -23.33 65.33 -9.89
N ILE A 502 -24.03 64.32 -9.37
CA ILE A 502 -23.75 62.90 -9.63
C ILE A 502 -23.87 62.56 -11.12
N ARG A 503 -24.94 63.02 -11.79
CA ARG A 503 -25.16 62.75 -13.21
C ARG A 503 -24.02 63.30 -14.07
N THR A 504 -23.55 64.50 -13.72
CA THR A 504 -22.43 65.16 -14.40
C THR A 504 -21.10 64.45 -14.13
N GLU A 505 -20.82 64.09 -12.88
CA GLU A 505 -19.54 63.52 -12.43
C GLU A 505 -19.35 62.02 -12.73
N LEU A 506 -20.43 61.23 -12.71
CA LEU A 506 -20.43 59.79 -13.00
C LEU A 506 -20.93 59.47 -14.43
N ASN A 507 -21.24 60.49 -15.23
CA ASN A 507 -21.77 60.37 -16.58
C ASN A 507 -22.98 59.42 -16.65
N ILE A 508 -23.94 59.62 -15.75
CA ILE A 508 -25.19 58.85 -15.65
C ILE A 508 -26.25 59.63 -16.42
N SER A 509 -26.79 59.02 -17.48
CA SER A 509 -27.75 59.66 -18.38
C SER A 509 -29.15 59.80 -17.80
#